data_AF-A0A1Q7ASJ3-F1
#
_entry.id   AF-A0A1Q7ASJ3-F1
#
_cell.length_a   1.000
_cell.length_b   1.000
_cell.length_c   1.000
_cell.angle_alpha   90.00
_cell.angle_beta   90.00
_cell.angle_gamma   90.00
#
_symmetry.space_group_name_H-M   'P 1'
#
loop_
_entity.id
_entity.type
_entity.pdbx_description
1 polymer ?
#
loop_
_entity_poly.entity_id
_entity_poly.type
_entity_poly.pdbx_seq_one_letter_code
_entity_poly.pdbx_strand_id
1 'polypeptide(L)'
;MKKIKRKAAGKELKVPMFVIGYAAPEPPAPGFLAAWFDQEYGGPLTIQLPRDPGTTRFEAQHGPWSALVETSLPHAIAEAWREQLQWSHPHAAQVLPLRMTGRDSRNSVLHVTRLARGITLLTGGTAYDAATDTYLNPSDWMDRPLRTFRLDDHLRIEQVEGRADGRVWFHTRGLSKFGLEDIETYRPTGLSERPVIEAFTEIADVLTLMGKAPNVGESFIVEGLNRMVRVVRHRTDQSYSLRLNLREVEWG
;
A
#
# COMPACT_ATOMS: atom_id res chain seq x y z
N MET A 1 -0.24 37.64 31.35
CA MET A 1 -0.25 36.25 30.82
C MET A 1 -0.07 36.28 29.30
N LYS A 2 1.05 35.81 28.77
CA LYS A 2 1.28 35.73 27.31
C LYS A 2 0.62 34.46 26.77
N LYS A 3 -0.36 34.61 25.87
CA LYS A 3 -0.99 33.50 25.14
C LYS A 3 0.05 32.87 24.21
N ILE A 4 0.44 31.63 24.48
CA ILE A 4 1.27 30.82 23.58
C ILE A 4 0.40 30.47 22.37
N LYS A 5 0.71 31.03 21.20
CA LYS A 5 0.14 30.57 19.93
C LYS A 5 0.70 29.17 19.65
N ARG A 6 -0.17 28.16 19.54
CA ARG A 6 0.20 26.85 18.98
C ARG A 6 0.82 27.07 17.61
N LYS A 7 2.09 26.71 17.43
CA LYS A 7 2.71 26.55 16.11
C LYS A 7 1.82 25.59 15.31
N ALA A 8 1.44 25.98 14.10
CA ALA A 8 0.81 25.06 13.16
C ALA A 8 1.72 23.84 13.01
N ALA A 9 1.16 22.66 13.23
CA ALA A 9 1.84 21.41 12.90
C ALA A 9 2.20 21.48 11.41
N GLY A 10 3.49 21.31 11.08
CA GLY A 10 3.86 21.01 9.70
C GLY A 10 3.04 19.80 9.28
N LYS A 11 2.25 19.91 8.21
CA LYS A 11 1.40 18.82 7.73
C LYS A 11 2.31 17.63 7.42
N GLU A 12 2.17 16.58 8.22
CA GLU A 12 2.85 15.29 8.07
C GLU A 12 2.77 14.83 6.62
N LEU A 13 3.90 14.33 6.09
CA LEU A 13 3.89 13.44 4.95
C LEU A 13 3.09 12.21 5.38
N LYS A 14 1.81 12.15 5.00
CA LYS A 14 1.09 10.87 4.96
C LYS A 14 1.92 10.00 4.02
N VAL A 15 2.47 8.89 4.52
CA VAL A 15 3.23 7.94 3.71
C VAL A 15 2.38 7.61 2.47
N PRO A 16 2.85 7.91 1.25
CA PRO A 16 2.10 7.61 0.04
C PRO A 16 2.00 6.10 -0.12
N MET A 17 0.96 5.63 -0.83
CA MET A 17 0.85 4.20 -1.10
C MET A 17 1.95 3.76 -2.06
N PHE A 18 2.22 4.59 -3.08
CA PHE A 18 3.30 4.39 -4.02
C PHE A 18 4.11 5.67 -4.20
N VAL A 19 5.43 5.51 -4.26
CA VAL A 19 6.37 6.52 -4.79
C VAL A 19 6.92 5.98 -6.10
N ILE A 20 6.99 6.78 -7.16
CA ILE A 20 7.50 6.34 -8.46
C ILE A 20 8.70 7.19 -8.83
N GLY A 21 9.89 6.60 -8.86
CA GLY A 21 11.11 7.25 -9.30
C GLY A 21 11.25 7.13 -10.81
N TYR A 22 11.65 8.20 -11.50
CA TYR A 22 11.86 8.17 -12.95
C TYR A 22 12.95 9.16 -13.40
N ALA A 23 13.46 8.93 -14.61
CA ALA A 23 14.52 9.73 -15.24
C ALA A 23 14.04 10.65 -16.38
N ALA A 24 12.79 10.49 -16.84
CA ALA A 24 12.21 11.36 -17.86
C ALA A 24 12.27 12.84 -17.41
N PRO A 25 12.64 13.77 -18.30
CA PRO A 25 12.87 15.17 -17.94
C PRO A 25 11.58 15.93 -17.61
N GLU A 26 10.45 15.50 -18.18
CA GLU A 26 9.13 16.07 -17.92
C GLU A 26 8.21 15.03 -17.28
N PRO A 27 7.41 15.41 -16.28
CA PRO A 27 6.42 14.52 -15.70
C PRO A 27 5.32 14.20 -16.71
N PRO A 28 4.69 13.02 -16.62
CA PRO A 28 3.56 12.68 -17.48
C PRO A 28 2.43 13.67 -17.24
N ALA A 29 1.93 14.30 -18.31
CA ALA A 29 0.80 15.21 -18.21
C ALA A 29 -0.44 14.45 -17.72
N PRO A 30 -1.31 15.07 -16.89
CA PRO A 30 -2.49 14.39 -16.35
C PRO A 30 -3.41 13.80 -17.42
N GLY A 31 -3.51 14.45 -18.59
CA GLY A 31 -4.28 13.96 -19.73
C GLY A 31 -3.73 12.67 -20.36
N PHE A 32 -2.41 12.47 -20.36
CA PHE A 32 -1.82 11.20 -20.83
C PHE A 32 -2.14 10.06 -19.88
N LEU A 33 -2.10 10.31 -18.56
CA LEU A 33 -2.48 9.31 -17.57
C LEU A 33 -3.97 8.93 -17.72
N ALA A 34 -4.85 9.90 -17.94
CA ALA A 34 -6.27 9.65 -18.19
C ALA A 34 -6.51 8.85 -19.47
N ALA A 35 -5.90 9.26 -20.59
CA ALA A 35 -6.01 8.55 -21.86
C ALA A 35 -5.51 7.11 -21.76
N TRP A 36 -4.36 6.90 -21.12
CA TRP A 36 -3.81 5.57 -20.87
C TRP A 36 -4.75 4.73 -19.98
N PHE A 37 -5.25 5.30 -18.88
CA PHE A 37 -6.16 4.59 -17.97
C PHE A 37 -7.46 4.18 -18.68
N ASP A 38 -8.03 5.07 -19.48
CA ASP A 38 -9.28 4.82 -20.19
C ASP A 38 -9.10 3.73 -21.25
N GLN A 39 -7.97 3.73 -21.95
CA GLN A 39 -7.61 2.69 -22.91
C GLN A 39 -7.43 1.33 -22.23
N GLU A 40 -6.72 1.28 -21.10
CA GLU A 40 -6.35 0.02 -20.43
C GLU A 40 -7.50 -0.56 -19.59
N TYR A 41 -8.34 0.30 -18.99
CA TYR A 41 -9.32 -0.11 -17.99
C TYR A 41 -10.77 0.26 -18.33
N GLY A 42 -11.01 0.87 -19.48
CA GLY A 42 -12.35 1.18 -20.00
C GLY A 42 -12.97 2.48 -19.51
N GLY A 43 -12.27 3.24 -18.65
CA GLY A 43 -12.60 4.62 -18.29
C GLY A 43 -14.02 4.90 -17.77
N PRO A 44 -14.38 6.19 -17.61
CA PRO A 44 -13.50 7.36 -17.68
C PRO A 44 -12.69 7.55 -16.39
N LEU A 45 -11.47 8.07 -16.52
CA LEU A 45 -10.68 8.66 -15.44
C LEU A 45 -10.83 10.18 -15.50
N THR A 46 -11.59 10.72 -14.56
CA THR A 46 -11.78 12.16 -14.43
C THR A 46 -10.62 12.76 -13.65
N ILE A 47 -9.95 13.74 -14.24
CA ILE A 47 -8.89 14.51 -13.58
C ILE A 47 -9.45 15.86 -13.10
N GLN A 48 -9.26 16.15 -11.82
CA GLN A 48 -9.56 17.46 -11.24
C GLN A 48 -8.25 18.19 -10.96
N LEU A 49 -7.99 19.23 -11.75
CA LEU A 49 -6.82 20.09 -11.59
C LEU A 49 -7.12 21.21 -10.58
N PRO A 50 -6.18 21.49 -9.66
CA PRO A 50 -6.18 22.77 -8.94
C PRO A 50 -6.20 23.94 -9.92
N ARG A 51 -6.71 25.10 -9.46
CA ARG A 51 -6.79 26.32 -10.28
C ARG A 51 -5.43 26.92 -10.65
N ASP A 52 -4.34 26.40 -10.09
CA ASP A 52 -2.99 26.91 -10.30
C ASP A 52 -2.38 26.28 -11.58
N PRO A 53 -2.10 27.09 -12.62
CA PRO A 53 -1.52 26.59 -13.85
C PRO A 53 -0.14 25.94 -13.60
N GLY A 54 0.12 24.80 -14.24
CA GLY A 54 1.42 24.12 -14.13
C GLY A 54 1.59 23.23 -12.89
N THR A 55 0.53 23.04 -12.10
CA THR A 55 0.56 22.06 -11.03
C THR A 55 0.64 20.63 -11.56
N THR A 56 1.56 19.86 -11.00
CA THR A 56 1.74 18.41 -11.25
C THR A 56 0.89 17.56 -10.31
N ARG A 57 0.12 18.20 -9.43
CA ARG A 57 -0.72 17.59 -8.42
C ARG A 57 -2.19 17.72 -8.77
N PHE A 58 -2.91 16.61 -8.78
CA PHE A 58 -4.32 16.56 -9.17
C PHE A 58 -5.06 15.40 -8.50
N GLU A 59 -6.38 15.51 -8.43
CA GLU A 59 -7.23 14.40 -8.01
C GLU A 59 -7.65 13.58 -9.25
N ALA A 60 -7.49 12.26 -9.17
CA ALA A 60 -7.87 11.32 -10.21
C ALA A 60 -9.02 10.44 -9.70
N GLN A 61 -10.16 10.49 -10.38
CA GLN A 61 -11.40 9.85 -9.96
C GLN A 61 -11.90 8.87 -11.02
N HIS A 62 -12.25 7.66 -10.60
CA HIS A 62 -12.97 6.69 -11.41
C HIS A 62 -14.14 6.14 -10.59
N GLY A 63 -15.37 6.43 -11.01
CA GLY A 63 -16.57 6.12 -10.22
C GLY A 63 -16.51 6.74 -8.80
N PRO A 64 -16.69 5.94 -7.73
CA PRO A 64 -16.61 6.42 -6.35
C PRO A 64 -15.17 6.51 -5.81
N TRP A 65 -14.18 5.99 -6.53
CA TRP A 65 -12.79 5.90 -6.06
C TRP A 65 -12.01 7.13 -6.48
N SER A 66 -11.25 7.68 -5.53
CA SER A 66 -10.49 8.90 -5.71
C SER A 66 -9.08 8.75 -5.14
N ALA A 67 -8.11 9.25 -5.90
CA ALA A 67 -6.71 9.28 -5.52
C ALA A 67 -6.16 10.69 -5.73
N LEU A 68 -5.19 11.07 -4.90
CA LEU A 68 -4.35 12.22 -5.14
C LEU A 68 -3.09 11.73 -5.82
N VAL A 69 -2.80 12.31 -6.98
CA VAL A 69 -1.63 12.04 -7.78
C VAL A 69 -0.78 13.29 -7.81
N GLU A 70 0.53 13.14 -7.67
CA GLU A 70 1.49 14.21 -7.90
C GLU A 70 2.61 13.65 -8.78
N THR A 71 2.60 14.02 -10.07
CA THR A 71 3.48 13.43 -11.08
C THR A 71 4.90 13.98 -11.05
N SER A 72 5.11 15.10 -10.35
CA SER A 72 6.43 15.63 -10.02
C SER A 72 6.40 16.18 -8.60
N LEU A 73 7.13 15.53 -7.70
CA LEU A 73 7.31 15.96 -6.33
C LEU A 73 8.25 17.18 -6.26
N PRO A 74 8.02 18.09 -5.30
CA PRO A 74 9.00 19.13 -4.97
C PRO A 74 10.38 18.53 -4.72
N HIS A 75 11.43 19.19 -5.21
CA HIS A 75 12.81 18.68 -5.18
C HIS A 75 13.23 18.18 -3.79
N ALA A 76 12.96 18.94 -2.72
CA ALA A 76 13.29 18.53 -1.35
C ALA A 76 12.62 17.21 -0.92
N ILE A 77 11.41 16.91 -1.41
CA ILE A 77 10.70 15.67 -1.10
C ILE A 77 11.25 14.52 -1.97
N ALA A 78 11.51 14.77 -3.25
CA ALA A 78 12.12 13.79 -4.14
C ALA A 78 13.52 13.36 -3.65
N GLU A 79 14.33 14.31 -3.20
CA GLU A 79 15.65 14.08 -2.60
C GLU A 79 15.57 13.22 -1.34
N ALA A 80 14.64 13.50 -0.43
CA ALA A 80 14.44 12.70 0.79
C ALA A 80 14.09 11.24 0.46
N TRP A 81 13.22 11.00 -0.53
CA TRP A 81 12.94 9.65 -1.02
C TRP A 81 14.15 9.01 -1.67
N ARG A 82 14.95 9.79 -2.42
CA ARG A 82 16.16 9.31 -3.05
C ARG A 82 17.20 8.83 -2.04
N GLU A 83 17.42 9.59 -0.99
CA GLU A 83 18.30 9.22 0.12
C GLU A 83 17.78 8.00 0.87
N GLN A 84 16.47 7.98 1.19
CA GLN A 84 15.85 6.88 1.93
C GLN A 84 15.88 5.56 1.17
N LEU A 85 15.52 5.57 -0.12
CA LEU A 85 15.42 4.37 -0.96
C LEU A 85 16.75 4.02 -1.64
N GLN A 86 17.75 4.90 -1.54
CA GLN A 86 19.07 4.76 -2.18
C GLN A 86 18.98 4.51 -3.70
N TRP A 87 17.91 4.95 -4.35
CA TRP A 87 17.73 4.80 -5.80
C TRP A 87 18.36 5.97 -6.58
N SER A 88 18.63 5.80 -7.87
CA SER A 88 19.30 6.80 -8.70
C SER A 88 18.33 7.71 -9.49
N HIS A 89 17.03 7.66 -9.18
CA HIS A 89 16.03 8.42 -9.91
C HIS A 89 16.09 9.92 -9.57
N PRO A 90 16.26 10.82 -10.55
CA PRO A 90 16.35 12.26 -10.31
C PRO A 90 14.99 12.91 -10.00
N HIS A 91 13.90 12.29 -10.44
CA HIS A 91 12.54 12.76 -10.23
C HIS A 91 11.71 11.70 -9.52
N ALA A 92 10.65 12.15 -8.84
CA ALA A 92 9.73 11.27 -8.16
C ALA A 92 8.29 11.76 -8.31
N ALA A 93 7.36 10.81 -8.39
CA ALA A 93 5.92 11.00 -8.30
C ALA A 93 5.38 10.25 -7.08
N GLN A 94 4.16 10.57 -6.65
CA GLN A 94 3.47 9.80 -5.62
C GLN A 94 1.98 9.62 -5.93
N VAL A 95 1.42 8.54 -5.40
CA VAL A 95 -0.01 8.28 -5.44
C VAL A 95 -0.49 7.86 -4.04
N LEU A 96 -1.60 8.47 -3.61
CA LEU A 96 -2.26 8.13 -2.36
C LEU A 96 -3.79 8.12 -2.51
N PRO A 97 -4.51 7.24 -1.80
CA PRO A 97 -5.97 7.26 -1.79
C PRO A 97 -6.47 8.52 -1.04
N LEU A 98 -7.51 9.18 -1.58
CA LEU A 98 -8.16 10.31 -0.91
C LEU A 98 -9.25 9.88 0.06
N ARG A 99 -9.96 8.80 -0.29
CA ARG A 99 -11.04 8.23 0.52
C ARG A 99 -10.90 6.72 0.58
N MET A 100 -10.89 6.22 1.81
CA MET A 100 -10.95 4.80 2.10
C MET A 100 -12.01 4.57 3.16
N THR A 101 -13.11 3.95 2.75
CA THR A 101 -14.08 3.35 3.66
C THR A 101 -13.72 1.88 3.79
N GLY A 102 -13.92 1.27 4.97
CA GLY A 102 -13.50 -0.12 5.23
C GLY A 102 -14.03 -1.12 4.19
N ARG A 103 -15.29 -0.96 3.76
CA ARG A 103 -15.95 -1.87 2.80
C ARG A 103 -15.50 -1.71 1.35
N ASP A 104 -15.04 -0.52 0.94
CA ASP A 104 -14.60 -0.26 -0.46
C ASP A 104 -13.07 -0.21 -0.59
N SER A 105 -12.35 -0.57 0.47
CA SER A 105 -10.89 -0.47 0.57
C SER A 105 -10.19 -1.18 -0.59
N ARG A 106 -10.63 -2.38 -0.96
CA ARG A 106 -10.08 -3.15 -2.09
C ARG A 106 -10.12 -2.40 -3.41
N ASN A 107 -11.25 -1.78 -3.74
CA ASN A 107 -11.40 -1.04 -4.99
C ASN A 107 -10.60 0.27 -4.97
N SER A 108 -10.54 0.96 -3.83
CA SER A 108 -9.69 2.15 -3.68
C SER A 108 -8.20 1.80 -3.83
N VAL A 109 -7.73 0.71 -3.21
CA VAL A 109 -6.36 0.22 -3.36
C VAL A 109 -6.07 -0.19 -4.80
N LEU A 110 -7.01 -0.88 -5.45
CA LEU A 110 -6.88 -1.29 -6.84
C LEU A 110 -6.76 -0.09 -7.77
N HIS A 111 -7.62 0.92 -7.59
CA HIS A 111 -7.58 2.18 -8.34
C HIS A 111 -6.22 2.88 -8.20
N VAL A 112 -5.74 3.08 -6.97
CA VAL A 112 -4.42 3.69 -6.70
C VAL A 112 -3.29 2.87 -7.32
N THR A 113 -3.37 1.55 -7.24
CA THR A 113 -2.38 0.64 -7.82
C THR A 113 -2.35 0.76 -9.35
N ARG A 114 -3.52 0.89 -10.01
CA ARG A 114 -3.59 1.09 -11.46
C ARG A 114 -3.02 2.44 -11.90
N LEU A 115 -3.24 3.50 -11.12
CA LEU A 115 -2.61 4.80 -11.37
C LEU A 115 -1.09 4.73 -11.21
N ALA A 116 -0.60 4.07 -10.16
CA ALA A 116 0.85 3.86 -9.96
C ALA A 116 1.48 3.07 -11.12
N ARG A 117 0.82 2.00 -11.59
CA ARG A 117 1.23 1.27 -12.81
C ARG A 117 1.31 2.22 -14.01
N GLY A 118 0.27 3.01 -14.26
CA GLY A 118 0.24 3.94 -15.39
C GLY A 118 1.40 4.93 -15.39
N ILE A 119 1.65 5.56 -14.24
CA ILE A 119 2.78 6.49 -14.10
C ILE A 119 4.11 5.76 -14.33
N THR A 120 4.27 4.55 -13.78
CA THR A 120 5.48 3.75 -13.96
C THR A 120 5.73 3.45 -15.44
N LEU A 121 4.71 3.00 -16.18
CA LEU A 121 4.82 2.68 -17.60
C LEU A 121 5.06 3.92 -18.47
N LEU A 122 4.32 5.00 -18.23
CA LEU A 122 4.43 6.25 -19.01
C LEU A 122 5.78 6.94 -18.82
N THR A 123 6.47 6.68 -17.71
CA THR A 123 7.78 7.29 -17.41
C THR A 123 8.96 6.34 -17.58
N GLY A 124 8.70 5.04 -17.80
CA GLY A 124 9.74 4.00 -17.73
C GLY A 124 10.41 3.92 -16.35
N GLY A 125 9.75 4.39 -15.30
CA GLY A 125 10.29 4.50 -13.94
C GLY A 125 10.20 3.21 -13.13
N THR A 126 10.46 3.31 -11.82
CA THR A 126 10.29 2.23 -10.84
C THR A 126 9.35 2.70 -9.73
N ALA A 127 8.28 1.94 -9.48
CA ALA A 127 7.42 2.18 -8.32
C ALA A 127 7.98 1.50 -7.08
N TYR A 128 7.83 2.15 -5.93
CA TYR A 128 8.07 1.64 -4.60
C TYR A 128 6.72 1.59 -3.87
N ASP A 129 6.24 0.39 -3.55
CA ASP A 129 5.08 0.16 -2.69
C ASP A 129 5.53 0.32 -1.24
N ALA A 130 5.12 1.42 -0.59
CA ALA A 130 5.59 1.72 0.74
C ALA A 130 5.12 0.70 1.80
N ALA A 131 3.94 0.11 1.61
CA ALA A 131 3.36 -0.78 2.61
C ALA A 131 3.97 -2.18 2.56
N THR A 132 4.31 -2.66 1.36
CA THR A 132 4.94 -3.98 1.18
C THR A 132 6.47 -3.89 1.08
N ASP A 133 7.03 -2.68 0.91
CA ASP A 133 8.46 -2.42 0.74
C ASP A 133 9.03 -3.21 -0.45
N THR A 134 8.35 -2.99 -1.58
CA THR A 134 8.60 -3.70 -2.84
C THR A 134 8.81 -2.71 -3.96
N TYR A 135 9.78 -3.03 -4.83
CA TYR A 135 10.05 -2.28 -6.05
C TYR A 135 9.39 -2.97 -7.24
N LEU A 136 8.77 -2.19 -8.11
CA LEU A 136 8.05 -2.65 -9.30
C LEU A 136 8.49 -1.82 -10.51
N ASN A 137 9.33 -2.43 -11.36
CA ASN A 137 9.69 -1.90 -12.67
C ASN A 137 8.55 -2.14 -13.68
N PRO A 138 8.61 -1.56 -14.89
CA PRO A 138 7.57 -1.72 -15.90
C PRO A 138 7.22 -3.18 -16.20
N SER A 139 8.21 -4.08 -16.18
CA SER A 139 8.06 -5.53 -16.42
C SER A 139 7.44 -6.30 -15.25
N ASP A 140 7.51 -5.78 -14.04
CA ASP A 140 7.10 -6.49 -12.82
C ASP A 140 5.58 -6.37 -12.60
N TRP A 141 4.96 -5.39 -13.24
CA TRP A 141 3.51 -5.18 -13.18
C TRP A 141 2.76 -6.26 -13.95
N MET A 142 1.94 -7.03 -13.25
CA MET A 142 0.98 -7.91 -13.90
C MET A 142 -0.14 -7.10 -14.55
N ASP A 143 -0.37 -7.36 -15.83
CA ASP A 143 -1.50 -6.82 -16.54
C ASP A 143 -2.79 -7.51 -16.07
N ARG A 144 -3.64 -6.74 -15.38
CA ARG A 144 -4.88 -7.22 -14.81
C ARG A 144 -5.98 -6.18 -15.02
N PRO A 145 -7.20 -6.62 -15.41
CA PRO A 145 -8.34 -5.71 -15.50
C PRO A 145 -8.62 -4.98 -14.18
N LEU A 146 -9.24 -3.80 -14.27
CA LEU A 146 -9.61 -2.98 -13.10
C LEU A 146 -10.68 -3.64 -12.21
N ARG A 147 -11.37 -4.67 -12.69
CA ARG A 147 -12.39 -5.42 -11.92
C ARG A 147 -11.83 -6.65 -11.21
N THR A 148 -10.56 -6.99 -11.43
CA THR A 148 -9.93 -8.18 -10.87
C THR A 148 -9.02 -7.77 -9.73
N PHE A 149 -9.55 -7.84 -8.51
CA PHE A 149 -8.75 -7.73 -7.30
C PHE A 149 -8.10 -9.08 -6.97
N ARG A 150 -6.80 -9.08 -6.71
CA ARG A 150 -6.06 -10.21 -6.15
C ARG A 150 -5.22 -9.73 -4.98
N LEU A 151 -5.39 -10.37 -3.83
CA LEU A 151 -4.71 -9.98 -2.61
C LEU A 151 -3.19 -10.09 -2.72
N ASP A 152 -2.71 -11.12 -3.42
CA ASP A 152 -1.28 -11.40 -3.63
C ASP A 152 -0.54 -10.25 -4.34
N ASP A 153 -1.25 -9.45 -5.14
CA ASP A 153 -0.66 -8.27 -5.79
C ASP A 153 -0.41 -7.11 -4.80
N HIS A 154 -0.96 -7.23 -3.58
CA HIS A 154 -1.02 -6.14 -2.61
C HIS A 154 -0.46 -6.51 -1.23
N LEU A 155 -0.03 -7.75 -1.02
CA LEU A 155 0.40 -8.25 0.27
C LEU A 155 1.65 -9.10 0.10
N ARG A 156 2.56 -9.01 1.07
CA ARG A 156 3.68 -9.93 1.24
C ARG A 156 3.55 -10.67 2.55
N ILE A 157 4.02 -11.92 2.55
CA ILE A 157 4.16 -12.73 3.75
C ILE A 157 5.65 -12.93 3.96
N GLU A 158 6.16 -12.44 5.08
CA GLU A 158 7.57 -12.50 5.45
C GLU A 158 7.79 -13.63 6.45
N GLN A 159 8.91 -14.32 6.28
CA GLN A 159 9.43 -15.31 7.22
C GLN A 159 10.75 -14.80 7.79
N VAL A 160 10.82 -14.67 9.11
CA VAL A 160 12.02 -14.23 9.82
C VAL A 160 12.47 -15.32 10.77
N GLU A 161 13.62 -15.91 10.46
CA GLU A 161 14.29 -16.92 11.27
C GLU A 161 15.29 -16.29 12.25
N GLY A 162 15.82 -17.10 13.17
CA GLY A 162 16.91 -16.68 14.05
C GLY A 162 16.49 -15.75 15.18
N ARG A 163 15.20 -15.70 15.54
CA ARG A 163 14.76 -15.01 16.77
C ARG A 163 15.26 -15.74 18.02
N ALA A 164 15.50 -14.97 19.08
CA ALA A 164 16.09 -15.45 20.32
C ALA A 164 15.28 -16.57 21.02
N ASP A 165 14.00 -16.72 20.69
CA ASP A 165 13.10 -17.73 21.23
C ASP A 165 13.08 -19.04 20.42
N GLY A 166 13.92 -19.16 19.39
CA GLY A 166 14.03 -20.37 18.56
C GLY A 166 12.81 -20.64 17.67
N ARG A 167 11.88 -19.69 17.56
CA ARG A 167 10.70 -19.78 16.70
C ARG A 167 10.91 -18.99 15.41
N VAL A 168 10.19 -19.40 14.38
CA VAL A 168 10.08 -18.69 13.11
C VAL A 168 8.92 -17.70 13.23
N TRP A 169 9.20 -16.44 12.96
CA TRP A 169 8.18 -15.39 12.92
C TRP A 169 7.67 -15.23 11.51
N PHE A 170 6.35 -15.37 11.35
CA PHE A 170 5.65 -15.08 10.12
C PHE A 170 4.82 -13.82 10.32
N HIS A 171 4.87 -12.90 9.37
CA HIS A 171 3.96 -11.75 9.38
C HIS A 171 3.60 -11.29 7.97
N THR A 172 2.46 -10.60 7.85
CA THR A 172 2.12 -9.90 6.61
C THR A 172 2.79 -8.54 6.53
N ARG A 173 2.88 -8.01 5.31
CA ARG A 173 3.08 -6.59 5.02
C ARG A 173 2.09 -6.19 3.94
N GLY A 174 1.42 -5.05 4.13
CA GLY A 174 0.52 -4.48 3.12
C GLY A 174 -0.93 -4.35 3.55
N LEU A 175 -1.35 -4.95 4.67
CA LEU A 175 -2.72 -4.79 5.20
C LEU A 175 -3.04 -3.34 5.56
N SER A 176 -2.02 -2.55 5.89
CA SER A 176 -2.13 -1.10 6.13
C SER A 176 -2.68 -0.33 4.93
N LYS A 177 -2.50 -0.82 3.69
CA LYS A 177 -3.13 -0.22 2.49
C LYS A 177 -4.65 -0.25 2.57
N PHE A 178 -5.23 -1.19 3.31
CA PHE A 178 -6.67 -1.36 3.49
C PHE A 178 -7.17 -0.72 4.80
N GLY A 179 -6.29 -0.03 5.54
CA GLY A 179 -6.59 0.53 6.86
C GLY A 179 -6.61 -0.50 7.99
N LEU A 180 -5.93 -1.64 7.79
CA LEU A 180 -5.86 -2.75 8.75
C LEU A 180 -4.45 -2.90 9.31
N GLU A 181 -4.33 -3.45 10.51
CA GLU A 181 -3.05 -3.93 11.03
C GLU A 181 -2.60 -5.20 10.28
N ASP A 182 -1.28 -5.36 10.13
CA ASP A 182 -0.70 -6.59 9.63
C ASP A 182 -0.90 -7.73 10.64
N ILE A 183 -0.92 -8.99 10.20
CA ILE A 183 -1.10 -10.15 11.07
C ILE A 183 0.24 -10.88 11.26
N GLU A 184 0.39 -11.54 12.41
CA GLU A 184 1.58 -12.34 12.72
C GLU A 184 1.26 -13.65 13.41
N THR A 185 2.20 -14.60 13.33
CA THR A 185 2.19 -15.83 14.10
C THR A 185 3.62 -16.32 14.33
N TYR A 186 3.78 -17.24 15.28
CA TYR A 186 5.06 -17.85 15.60
C TYR A 186 4.94 -19.37 15.45
N ARG A 187 5.87 -19.98 14.72
CA ARG A 187 5.91 -21.43 14.49
C ARG A 187 7.24 -22.05 14.92
N PRO A 188 7.25 -23.34 15.29
CA PRO A 188 8.48 -24.09 15.46
C PRO A 188 9.31 -24.09 14.18
N THR A 189 10.64 -24.17 14.31
CA THR A 189 11.56 -24.38 13.19
C THR A 189 11.41 -25.78 12.60
N GLY A 190 11.79 -25.94 11.32
CA GLY A 190 11.79 -27.23 10.63
C GLY A 190 10.44 -27.69 10.07
N LEU A 191 9.38 -26.89 10.22
CA LEU A 191 8.09 -27.11 9.57
C LEU A 191 8.00 -26.36 8.23
N SER A 192 7.18 -26.87 7.32
CA SER A 192 6.89 -26.18 6.05
C SER A 192 6.19 -24.85 6.30
N GLU A 193 6.61 -23.81 5.57
CA GLU A 193 6.00 -22.47 5.57
C GLU A 193 4.62 -22.44 4.89
N ARG A 194 4.39 -23.36 3.95
CA ARG A 194 3.23 -23.33 3.05
C ARG A 194 1.88 -23.25 3.77
N PRO A 195 1.61 -24.03 4.85
CA PRO A 195 0.35 -23.92 5.59
C PRO A 195 0.15 -22.55 6.25
N VAL A 196 1.24 -21.87 6.63
CA VAL A 196 1.17 -20.52 7.21
C VAL A 196 0.87 -19.50 6.12
N ILE A 197 1.52 -19.62 4.97
CA ILE A 197 1.29 -18.75 3.81
C ILE A 197 -0.17 -18.87 3.33
N GLU A 198 -0.67 -20.10 3.17
CA GLU A 198 -2.06 -20.37 2.79
C GLU A 198 -3.03 -19.77 3.84
N ALA A 199 -2.78 -20.01 5.13
CA ALA A 199 -3.61 -19.46 6.20
C ALA A 199 -3.62 -17.93 6.23
N PHE A 200 -2.46 -17.28 6.12
CA PHE A 200 -2.37 -15.83 6.11
C PHE A 200 -3.06 -15.21 4.90
N THR A 201 -2.96 -15.84 3.74
CA THR A 201 -3.65 -15.39 2.52
C THR A 201 -5.17 -15.38 2.74
N GLU A 202 -5.71 -16.49 3.24
CA GLU A 202 -7.16 -16.62 3.54
C GLU A 202 -7.63 -15.67 4.65
N ILE A 203 -6.84 -15.52 5.72
CA ILE A 203 -7.15 -14.59 6.82
C ILE A 203 -7.16 -13.15 6.30
N ALA A 204 -6.13 -12.74 5.56
CA ALA A 204 -6.02 -11.40 5.03
C ALA A 204 -7.11 -11.11 3.99
N ASP A 205 -7.56 -12.11 3.22
CA ASP A 205 -8.70 -11.98 2.32
C ASP A 205 -9.97 -11.63 3.12
N VAL A 206 -10.28 -12.42 4.15
CA VAL A 206 -11.43 -12.16 5.03
C VAL A 206 -11.35 -10.79 5.71
N LEU A 207 -10.19 -10.42 6.25
CA LEU A 207 -10.02 -9.13 6.93
C LEU A 207 -10.25 -7.94 5.99
N THR A 208 -9.75 -8.01 4.75
CA THR A 208 -9.95 -6.95 3.76
C THR A 208 -11.38 -6.89 3.23
N LEU A 209 -12.15 -7.99 3.26
CA LEU A 209 -13.60 -7.97 3.00
C LEU A 209 -14.38 -7.37 4.17
N MET A 210 -14.01 -7.71 5.41
CA MET A 210 -14.63 -7.16 6.62
C MET A 210 -14.39 -5.66 6.76
N GLY A 211 -13.24 -5.17 6.29
CA GLY A 211 -12.85 -3.77 6.36
C GLY A 211 -12.58 -3.26 7.78
N LYS A 212 -12.47 -4.17 8.75
CA LYS A 212 -12.12 -3.89 10.15
C LYS A 212 -11.33 -5.06 10.73
N ALA A 213 -10.32 -4.76 11.53
CA ALA A 213 -9.58 -5.77 12.29
C ALA A 213 -10.34 -6.11 13.59
N PRO A 214 -10.54 -7.40 13.91
CA PRO A 214 -11.08 -7.82 15.20
C PRO A 214 -10.18 -7.40 16.37
N ASN A 215 -10.77 -7.13 17.52
CA ASN A 215 -10.05 -6.77 18.75
C ASN A 215 -9.32 -7.99 19.34
N VAL A 216 -8.36 -7.74 20.23
CA VAL A 216 -7.72 -8.80 21.02
C VAL A 216 -8.80 -9.53 21.84
N GLY A 217 -8.79 -10.86 21.77
CA GLY A 217 -9.78 -11.73 22.40
C GLY A 217 -10.94 -12.12 21.49
N GLU A 218 -11.18 -11.38 20.41
CA GLU A 218 -12.23 -11.70 19.43
C GLU A 218 -11.80 -12.85 18.51
N SER A 219 -12.81 -13.51 17.93
CA SER A 219 -12.62 -14.59 16.97
C SER A 219 -13.54 -14.39 15.78
N PHE A 220 -13.11 -14.89 14.62
CA PHE A 220 -13.86 -14.81 13.37
C PHE A 220 -13.65 -16.09 12.57
N ILE A 221 -14.62 -16.40 11.71
CA ILE A 221 -14.57 -17.59 10.85
C ILE A 221 -13.81 -17.22 9.57
N VAL A 222 -12.86 -18.06 9.19
CA VAL A 222 -12.21 -18.01 7.87
C VAL A 222 -12.67 -19.23 7.09
N GLU A 223 -13.61 -19.01 6.17
CA GLU A 223 -14.29 -20.08 5.44
C GLU A 223 -13.30 -20.92 4.62
N GLY A 224 -12.33 -20.29 3.95
CA GLY A 224 -11.29 -20.99 3.17
C GLY A 224 -10.42 -21.94 4.01
N LEU A 225 -10.34 -21.71 5.33
CA LEU A 225 -9.64 -22.59 6.26
C LEU A 225 -10.57 -23.55 7.00
N ASN A 226 -11.89 -23.34 6.91
CA ASN A 226 -12.92 -23.96 7.76
C ASN A 226 -12.55 -23.93 9.25
N ARG A 227 -12.00 -22.79 9.70
CA ARG A 227 -11.44 -22.63 11.05
C ARG A 227 -11.86 -21.31 11.67
N MET A 228 -11.92 -21.31 13.00
CA MET A 228 -12.03 -20.10 13.79
C MET A 228 -10.63 -19.55 14.04
N VAL A 229 -10.43 -18.28 13.70
CA VAL A 229 -9.19 -17.55 13.91
C VAL A 229 -9.40 -16.60 15.07
N ARG A 230 -8.48 -16.61 16.02
CA ARG A 230 -8.51 -15.77 17.21
C ARG A 230 -7.39 -14.75 17.17
N VAL A 231 -7.70 -13.50 17.52
CA VAL A 231 -6.69 -12.46 17.72
C VAL A 231 -6.25 -12.50 19.17
N VAL A 232 -4.99 -12.82 19.43
CA VAL A 232 -4.49 -13.07 20.80
C VAL A 232 -3.63 -11.95 21.35
N ARG A 233 -3.01 -11.16 20.48
CA ARG A 233 -2.14 -10.06 20.89
C ARG A 233 -2.15 -8.92 19.88
N HIS A 234 -1.82 -7.72 20.36
CA HIS A 234 -1.48 -6.59 19.52
C HIS A 234 -0.10 -6.05 19.95
N ARG A 235 0.76 -5.75 18.99
CA ARG A 235 2.04 -5.09 19.24
C ARG A 235 2.45 -4.18 18.08
N THR A 236 3.43 -3.33 18.34
CA THR A 236 4.08 -2.51 17.31
C THR A 236 5.51 -3.00 17.13
N ASP A 237 5.95 -3.13 15.89
CA ASP A 237 7.31 -3.50 15.50
C ASP A 237 7.98 -2.35 14.72
N GLN A 238 9.26 -2.10 14.99
CA GLN A 238 10.06 -1.02 14.40
C GLN A 238 11.28 -1.55 13.63
N SER A 239 11.32 -2.85 13.32
CA SER A 239 12.44 -3.47 12.61
C SER A 239 12.52 -3.04 11.14
N TYR A 240 11.44 -2.46 10.60
CA TYR A 240 11.33 -2.01 9.22
C TYR A 240 11.35 -0.48 9.11
N SER A 241 11.57 0.01 7.88
CA SER A 241 11.53 1.44 7.54
C SER A 241 10.21 2.11 7.92
N LEU A 242 9.11 1.36 7.88
CA LEU A 242 7.81 1.77 8.41
C LEU A 242 7.48 0.99 9.68
N ARG A 243 6.86 1.70 10.64
CA ARG A 243 6.27 1.10 11.83
C ARG A 243 5.18 0.11 11.43
N LEU A 244 5.33 -1.14 11.83
CA LEU A 244 4.29 -2.17 11.66
C LEU A 244 3.43 -2.26 12.92
N ASN A 245 2.11 -2.16 12.76
CA ASN A 245 1.17 -2.55 13.81
C ASN A 245 0.70 -3.96 13.49
N LEU A 246 0.86 -4.86 14.45
CA LEU A 246 0.70 -6.30 14.27
C LEU A 246 -0.36 -6.87 15.19
N ARG A 247 -1.17 -7.77 14.65
CA ARG A 247 -2.13 -8.60 15.37
C ARG A 247 -1.65 -10.05 15.33
N GLU A 248 -1.33 -10.61 16.48
CA GLU A 248 -1.00 -12.02 16.57
C GLU A 248 -2.29 -12.84 16.43
N VAL A 249 -2.27 -13.81 15.51
CA VAL A 249 -3.41 -14.66 15.22
C VAL A 249 -3.07 -16.14 15.43
N GLU A 250 -4.03 -16.84 16.00
CA GLU A 250 -4.00 -18.29 16.22
C GLU A 250 -5.18 -18.95 15.50
N TRP A 251 -4.93 -20.12 14.92
CA TRP A 251 -5.94 -20.95 14.30
C TRP A 251 -5.68 -22.41 14.67
N GLY A 252 -6.71 -23.03 15.24
CA GLY A 252 -6.73 -24.44 15.65
C GLY A 252 -7.07 -25.36 14.51
#